data_AF-A0A1Q4HHF0-F1
#
_entry.id   AF-A0A1Q4HHF0-F1
#
_cell.length_a   1.000
_cell.length_b   1.000
_cell.length_c   1.000
_cell.angle_alpha   90.00
_cell.angle_beta   90.00
_cell.angle_gamma   90.00
#
_symmetry.space_group_name_H-M   'P 1'
#
loop_
_entity.id
_entity.type
_entity.pdbx_description
1 polymer ?
#
loop_
_entity_poly.entity_id
_entity_poly.type
_entity_poly.pdbx_seq_one_letter_code
_entity_poly.pdbx_strand_id
1 'polypeptide(L)'
;MSARALLFVLAAAGALTTSPQAFADATGEYPIPSKQIETRCDAEQYLAAVRDTSPIYFERYMLDKSNRPLDVQRAAQDRIHWFYSLDAAGRRQYAQDTATDIYYEQMATRWGNWAKVFFNNKGVVAKATAVCLNHPRGDLSVWDWPVAR
;
A
#
# COMPACT_ATOMS: atom_id res chain seq x y z
N MET A 1 -15.30 43.51 -56.03
CA MET A 1 -14.52 42.36 -55.54
C MET A 1 -13.56 42.87 -54.49
N SER A 2 -13.53 42.49 -53.22
CA SER A 2 -14.41 41.67 -52.39
C SER A 2 -14.12 42.10 -50.95
N ALA A 3 -15.16 42.32 -50.16
CA ALA A 3 -15.07 42.50 -48.72
C ALA A 3 -14.43 41.24 -48.10
N ARG A 4 -13.36 41.41 -47.32
CA ARG A 4 -12.84 40.37 -46.43
C ARG A 4 -12.95 40.89 -45.00
N ALA A 5 -14.18 40.87 -44.51
CA ALA A 5 -14.46 40.81 -43.09
C ALA A 5 -14.04 39.42 -42.60
N LEU A 6 -13.13 39.36 -41.64
CA LEU A 6 -12.90 38.19 -40.79
C LEU A 6 -12.28 38.66 -39.48
N LEU A 7 -13.11 39.32 -38.68
CA LEU A 7 -12.94 39.42 -37.24
C LEU A 7 -13.66 38.20 -36.64
N PHE A 8 -12.91 37.15 -36.31
CA PHE A 8 -13.37 36.10 -35.40
C PHE A 8 -12.40 36.06 -34.21
N VAL A 9 -12.70 36.89 -33.22
CA VAL A 9 -12.23 36.70 -31.84
C VAL A 9 -13.22 35.74 -31.20
N LEU A 10 -12.81 34.49 -30.96
CA LEU A 10 -13.40 33.67 -29.89
C LEU A 10 -12.27 33.00 -29.11
N ALA A 11 -12.04 33.51 -27.92
CA ALA A 11 -11.19 32.94 -26.91
C ALA A 11 -11.78 31.59 -26.45
N ALA A 12 -11.12 30.49 -26.82
CA ALA A 12 -11.34 29.19 -26.23
C ALA A 12 -10.14 28.87 -25.32
N ALA A 13 -10.04 29.59 -24.20
CA ALA A 13 -9.06 29.31 -23.15
C ALA A 13 -9.79 29.27 -21.81
N GLY A 14 -9.71 28.14 -21.11
CA GLY A 14 -10.07 28.06 -19.68
C GLY A 14 -11.30 27.21 -19.36
N ALA A 15 -11.28 25.93 -19.73
CA ALA A 15 -11.98 24.92 -18.95
C ALA A 15 -11.16 23.62 -19.00
N LEU A 16 -10.00 23.63 -18.32
CA LEU A 16 -9.44 22.38 -17.81
C LEU A 16 -10.42 21.91 -16.75
N THR A 17 -11.41 21.14 -17.18
CA THR A 17 -12.28 20.39 -16.29
C THR A 17 -11.36 19.43 -15.54
N THR A 18 -11.12 19.69 -14.26
CA THR A 18 -10.60 18.66 -13.37
C THR A 18 -11.64 17.56 -13.38
N SER A 19 -11.40 16.50 -14.15
CA SER A 19 -12.27 15.33 -14.14
C SER A 19 -12.39 14.89 -12.68
N PRO A 20 -13.61 14.74 -12.13
CA PRO A 20 -13.73 14.19 -10.78
C PRO A 20 -13.03 12.84 -10.79
N GLN A 21 -12.06 12.65 -9.90
CA GLN A 21 -11.45 11.34 -9.68
C GLN A 21 -12.57 10.40 -9.28
N ALA A 22 -13.00 9.57 -10.22
CA ALA A 22 -13.83 8.42 -9.90
C ALA A 22 -12.96 7.51 -9.04
N PHE A 23 -13.21 7.50 -7.73
CA PHE A 23 -12.69 6.45 -6.88
C PHE A 23 -13.21 5.14 -7.46
N ALA A 24 -12.30 4.20 -7.72
CA ALA A 24 -12.72 2.87 -8.12
C ALA A 24 -13.52 2.26 -6.95
N ASP A 25 -13.98 1.02 -7.09
CA ASP A 25 -14.68 0.25 -6.04
C ASP A 25 -13.85 0.00 -4.75
N ALA A 26 -12.83 0.83 -4.50
CA ALA A 26 -12.21 1.13 -3.24
C ALA A 26 -13.27 1.65 -2.24
N THR A 27 -14.09 0.72 -1.75
CA THR A 27 -14.62 0.84 -0.39
C THR A 27 -13.47 1.21 0.54
N GLY A 28 -13.76 1.86 1.68
CA GLY A 28 -12.71 2.21 2.66
C GLY A 28 -11.80 1.02 3.05
N GLU A 29 -12.23 -0.21 2.76
CA GLU A 29 -11.59 -1.48 3.07
C GLU A 29 -10.95 -2.23 1.87
N TYR A 30 -10.91 -1.69 0.66
CA TYR A 30 -10.34 -2.34 -0.53
C TYR A 30 -9.46 -1.38 -1.35
N PRO A 31 -8.37 -1.84 -1.99
CA PRO A 31 -7.70 -3.13 -1.80
C PRO A 31 -6.87 -3.18 -0.51
N ILE A 32 -6.63 -2.02 0.10
CA ILE A 32 -5.91 -1.87 1.36
C ILE A 32 -6.90 -1.40 2.46
N PRO A 33 -6.98 -2.09 3.61
CA PRO A 33 -7.91 -1.77 4.69
C PRO A 33 -7.68 -0.37 5.24
N SER A 34 -8.76 0.33 5.62
CA SER A 34 -8.71 1.69 6.15
C SER A 34 -7.72 1.84 7.30
N LYS A 35 -7.64 0.83 8.16
CA LYS A 35 -6.72 0.82 9.30
C LYS A 35 -5.24 0.85 8.90
N GLN A 36 -4.85 0.35 7.73
CA GLN A 36 -3.47 0.53 7.23
C GLN A 36 -3.24 1.91 6.65
N ILE A 37 -4.29 2.54 6.12
CA ILE A 37 -4.19 3.90 5.62
C ILE A 37 -3.97 4.85 6.81
N GLU A 38 -4.79 4.72 7.86
CA GLU A 38 -4.82 5.66 8.99
C GLU A 38 -3.81 5.36 10.10
N THR A 39 -3.16 4.18 10.09
CA THR A 39 -2.26 3.79 11.18
C THR A 39 -1.05 4.73 11.30
N ARG A 40 -0.66 5.00 12.55
CA ARG A 40 0.55 5.76 12.90
C ARG A 40 1.75 4.85 13.24
N CYS A 41 1.55 3.55 13.22
CA CYS A 41 2.61 2.57 13.42
C CYS A 41 3.55 2.57 12.23
N ASP A 42 4.83 2.27 12.47
CA ASP A 42 5.73 1.85 11.39
C ASP A 42 5.52 0.37 11.05
N ALA A 43 6.28 -0.11 10.06
CA ALA A 43 6.18 -1.48 9.58
C ALA A 43 6.54 -2.49 10.68
N GLU A 44 7.59 -2.21 11.45
CA GLU A 44 8.11 -3.08 12.50
C GLU A 44 7.12 -3.19 13.66
N GLN A 45 6.56 -2.06 14.10
CA GLN A 45 5.51 -2.01 15.11
C GLN A 45 4.29 -2.83 14.70
N TYR A 46 3.85 -2.66 13.44
CA TYR A 46 2.74 -3.45 12.93
C TYR A 46 3.08 -4.94 12.86
N LEU A 47 4.24 -5.29 12.30
CA LEU A 47 4.64 -6.68 12.10
C LEU A 47 4.87 -7.41 13.44
N ALA A 48 5.41 -6.74 14.45
CA ALA A 48 5.51 -7.25 15.82
C ALA A 48 4.13 -7.46 16.44
N ALA A 49 3.19 -6.54 16.22
CA ALA A 49 1.80 -6.73 16.67
C ALA A 49 1.12 -7.92 15.97
N VAL A 50 1.42 -8.18 14.69
CA VAL A 50 0.95 -9.39 14.01
C VAL A 50 1.53 -10.64 14.65
N ARG A 51 2.84 -10.66 14.95
CA ARG A 51 3.49 -11.79 15.66
C ARG A 51 2.73 -12.13 16.93
N ASP A 52 2.37 -11.12 17.72
CA ASP A 52 1.81 -11.34 19.05
C ASP A 52 0.29 -11.59 19.04
N THR A 53 -0.45 -10.98 18.10
CA THR A 53 -1.92 -11.09 18.03
C THR A 53 -2.45 -12.11 17.02
N SER A 54 -1.62 -12.49 16.04
CA SER A 54 -1.96 -13.37 14.92
C SER A 54 -0.76 -14.23 14.49
N PRO A 55 -0.14 -15.00 15.41
CA PRO A 55 1.15 -15.67 15.20
C PRO A 55 1.17 -16.59 13.98
N ILE A 56 0.07 -17.29 13.69
CA ILE A 56 -0.04 -18.18 12.52
C ILE A 56 0.12 -17.41 11.20
N TYR A 57 -0.40 -16.19 11.12
CA TYR A 57 -0.28 -15.36 9.91
C TYR A 57 1.10 -14.72 9.79
N PHE A 58 1.68 -14.31 10.93
CA PHE A 58 3.05 -13.84 10.99
C PHE A 58 4.02 -14.94 10.53
N GLU A 59 3.97 -16.12 11.15
CA GLU A 59 4.87 -17.23 10.84
C GLU A 59 4.75 -17.67 9.38
N ARG A 60 3.53 -17.81 8.86
CA ARG A 60 3.30 -18.13 7.44
C ARG A 60 3.89 -17.09 6.49
N TYR A 61 3.79 -15.81 6.84
CA TYR A 61 4.38 -14.73 6.07
C TYR A 61 5.92 -14.80 6.09
N MET A 62 6.52 -15.03 7.26
CA MET A 62 7.97 -15.16 7.42
C MET A 62 8.52 -16.40 6.71
N LEU A 63 7.82 -17.53 6.79
CA LEU A 63 8.10 -18.75 6.02
C LEU A 63 8.08 -18.46 4.51
N ASP A 64 7.00 -17.88 4.00
CA ASP A 64 6.86 -17.57 2.57
C ASP A 64 7.97 -16.60 2.11
N LYS A 65 8.25 -15.55 2.88
CA LYS A 65 9.36 -14.62 2.65
C LYS A 65 10.70 -15.36 2.57
N SER A 66 10.98 -16.25 3.52
CA SER A 66 12.27 -16.96 3.59
C SER A 66 12.52 -17.88 2.40
N ASN A 67 11.46 -18.31 1.71
CA ASN A 67 11.51 -19.12 0.49
C ASN A 67 11.72 -18.27 -0.78
N ARG A 68 11.84 -16.94 -0.67
CA ARG A 68 12.11 -16.05 -1.80
C ARG A 68 13.60 -15.76 -1.95
N PRO A 69 14.09 -15.46 -3.18
CA PRO A 69 15.42 -14.92 -3.39
C PRO A 69 15.70 -13.70 -2.50
N LEU A 70 16.93 -13.54 -2.01
CA LEU A 70 17.29 -12.48 -1.05
C LEU A 70 16.97 -11.07 -1.54
N ASP A 71 17.12 -10.82 -2.83
CA ASP A 71 16.78 -9.55 -3.46
C ASP A 71 15.26 -9.29 -3.49
N VAL A 72 14.43 -10.33 -3.67
CA VAL A 72 12.97 -10.24 -3.54
C VAL A 72 12.57 -9.96 -2.09
N GLN A 73 13.23 -10.60 -1.12
CA GLN A 73 12.98 -10.38 0.30
C GLN A 73 13.27 -8.93 0.70
N ARG A 74 14.40 -8.37 0.27
CA ARG A 74 14.78 -6.98 0.52
C ARG A 74 13.82 -6.02 -0.16
N ALA A 75 13.54 -6.22 -1.45
CA ALA A 75 12.61 -5.37 -2.20
C ALA A 75 11.21 -5.34 -1.58
N ALA A 76 10.72 -6.46 -1.03
CA ALA A 76 9.45 -6.49 -0.33
C ALA A 76 9.47 -5.68 0.98
N GLN A 77 10.54 -5.78 1.78
CA GLN A 77 10.72 -4.99 2.99
C GLN A 77 10.79 -3.51 2.66
N ASP A 78 11.65 -3.11 1.72
CA ASP A 78 11.82 -1.72 1.26
C ASP A 78 10.49 -1.16 0.75
N ARG A 79 9.70 -1.96 0.01
CA ARG A 79 8.38 -1.55 -0.49
C ARG A 79 7.37 -1.34 0.63
N ILE A 80 7.37 -2.20 1.65
CA ILE A 80 6.55 -2.01 2.85
C ILE A 80 6.99 -0.76 3.62
N HIS A 81 8.30 -0.55 3.83
CA HIS A 81 8.81 0.66 4.48
C HIS A 81 8.41 1.93 3.73
N TRP A 82 8.52 1.92 2.41
CA TRP A 82 8.04 3.02 1.57
C TRP A 82 6.54 3.28 1.79
N PHE A 83 5.69 2.25 1.80
CA PHE A 83 4.26 2.42 2.06
C PHE A 83 4.00 3.08 3.43
N TYR A 84 4.72 2.64 4.47
CA TYR A 84 4.59 3.22 5.81
C TYR A 84 5.16 4.65 5.92
N SER A 85 6.05 5.06 5.01
CA SER A 85 6.56 6.44 4.94
C SER A 85 5.56 7.44 4.33
N LEU A 86 4.56 6.96 3.58
CA LEU A 86 3.51 7.79 3.02
C LEU A 86 2.55 8.29 4.10
N ASP A 87 1.97 9.47 3.87
CA ASP A 87 0.82 9.95 4.64
C ASP A 87 -0.48 9.22 4.22
N ALA A 88 -1.57 9.48 4.93
CA ALA A 88 -2.85 8.82 4.66
C ALA A 88 -3.34 9.07 3.22
N ALA A 89 -3.16 10.28 2.69
CA ALA A 89 -3.53 10.63 1.32
C ALA A 89 -2.71 9.83 0.29
N GLY A 90 -1.38 9.76 0.46
CA GLY A 90 -0.48 8.98 -0.37
C GLY A 90 -0.79 7.48 -0.31
N ARG A 91 -1.08 6.93 0.88
CA ARG A 91 -1.52 5.53 1.02
C ARG A 91 -2.85 5.26 0.32
N ARG A 92 -3.81 6.19 0.37
CA ARG A 92 -5.07 6.08 -0.38
C ARG A 92 -4.85 6.14 -1.88
N GLN A 93 -3.99 7.03 -2.35
CA GLN A 93 -3.66 7.10 -3.77
C GLN A 93 -2.98 5.81 -4.23
N TYR A 94 -2.02 5.29 -3.46
CA TYR A 94 -1.40 3.99 -3.73
C TYR A 94 -2.41 2.84 -3.81
N ALA A 95 -3.37 2.80 -2.88
CA ALA A 95 -4.44 1.80 -2.89
C ALA A 95 -5.32 1.92 -4.14
N GLN A 96 -5.66 3.15 -4.55
CA GLN A 96 -6.43 3.43 -5.76
C GLN A 96 -5.67 2.98 -7.02
N ASP A 97 -4.40 3.38 -7.18
CA ASP A 97 -3.58 3.01 -8.33
C ASP A 97 -3.46 1.49 -8.46
N THR A 98 -3.24 0.80 -7.33
CA THR A 98 -3.17 -0.67 -7.26
C THR A 98 -4.50 -1.33 -7.61
N ALA A 99 -5.63 -0.68 -7.35
CA ALA A 99 -6.96 -1.21 -7.67
C ALA A 99 -7.30 -1.07 -9.15
N THR A 100 -6.81 -0.02 -9.82
CA THR A 100 -7.19 0.32 -11.19
C THR A 100 -6.18 -0.09 -12.25
N ASP A 101 -4.91 -0.21 -11.89
CA ASP A 101 -3.85 -0.62 -12.80
C ASP A 101 -3.21 -1.91 -12.28
N ILE A 102 -3.50 -3.01 -12.99
CA ILE A 102 -2.97 -4.35 -12.69
C ILE A 102 -1.44 -4.42 -12.76
N TYR A 103 -0.79 -3.48 -13.45
CA TYR A 103 0.66 -3.41 -13.57
C TYR A 103 1.29 -2.42 -12.60
N TYR A 104 0.53 -1.68 -11.79
CA TYR A 104 1.10 -0.65 -10.93
C TYR A 104 2.01 -1.23 -9.83
N GLU A 105 1.54 -2.25 -9.10
CA GLU A 105 2.34 -2.87 -8.02
C GLU A 105 3.27 -3.96 -8.55
N GLN A 106 4.51 -3.56 -8.84
CA GLN A 106 5.53 -4.44 -9.41
C GLN A 106 5.92 -5.62 -8.49
N MET A 107 5.89 -5.47 -7.16
CA MET A 107 6.20 -6.58 -6.24
C MET A 107 5.21 -7.73 -6.36
N ALA A 108 3.96 -7.46 -6.76
CA ALA A 108 2.96 -8.50 -6.98
C ALA A 108 3.37 -9.49 -8.09
N THR A 109 4.15 -9.03 -9.08
CA THR A 109 4.67 -9.88 -10.16
C THR A 109 5.82 -10.80 -9.71
N ARG A 110 6.55 -10.40 -8.67
CA ARG A 110 7.71 -11.15 -8.13
C ARG A 110 7.31 -12.07 -6.98
N TRP A 111 6.31 -11.67 -6.20
CA TRP A 111 5.81 -12.41 -5.05
C TRP A 111 4.36 -11.98 -4.74
N GLY A 112 3.38 -12.76 -5.20
CA GLY A 112 1.96 -12.40 -5.04
C GLY A 112 1.46 -12.24 -3.59
N ASN A 113 2.18 -12.76 -2.58
CA ASN A 113 1.84 -12.61 -1.16
C ASN A 113 2.73 -11.58 -0.42
N TRP A 114 3.53 -10.77 -1.11
CA TRP A 114 4.56 -9.90 -0.52
C TRP A 114 4.07 -8.97 0.60
N ALA A 115 2.81 -8.54 0.53
CA ALA A 115 2.17 -7.69 1.53
C ALA A 115 0.96 -8.34 2.21
N LYS A 116 0.78 -9.67 2.12
CA LYS A 116 -0.46 -10.34 2.52
C LYS A 116 -0.86 -10.09 3.97
N VAL A 117 0.11 -10.08 4.87
CA VAL A 117 -0.09 -9.84 6.30
C VAL A 117 -0.40 -8.36 6.61
N PHE A 118 -0.05 -7.46 5.69
CA PHE A 118 -0.28 -6.02 5.79
C PHE A 118 -1.61 -5.62 5.13
N PHE A 119 -1.89 -6.06 3.90
CA PHE A 119 -2.98 -5.49 3.09
C PHE A 119 -4.20 -6.41 2.95
N ASN A 120 -4.05 -7.73 2.94
CA ASN A 120 -5.15 -8.60 2.49
C ASN A 120 -5.98 -9.23 3.61
N ASN A 121 -5.45 -9.30 4.84
CA ASN A 121 -6.16 -9.91 5.96
C ASN A 121 -6.74 -8.85 6.91
N LYS A 122 -7.98 -8.43 6.66
CA LYS A 122 -8.67 -7.38 7.44
C LYS A 122 -8.72 -7.67 8.95
N GLY A 123 -8.91 -8.94 9.33
CA GLY A 123 -8.96 -9.34 10.75
C GLY A 123 -7.60 -9.23 11.43
N VAL A 124 -6.53 -9.63 10.75
CA VAL A 124 -5.14 -9.45 11.23
C VAL A 124 -4.83 -7.96 11.35
N VAL A 125 -5.15 -7.17 10.32
CA VAL A 125 -4.94 -5.72 10.33
C VAL A 125 -5.65 -5.08 11.51
N ALA A 126 -6.92 -5.43 11.73
CA ALA A 126 -7.71 -4.85 12.82
C ALA A 126 -7.10 -5.14 14.20
N LYS A 127 -6.65 -6.38 14.43
CA LYS A 127 -6.02 -6.78 15.71
C LYS A 127 -4.67 -6.10 15.91
N ALA A 128 -3.81 -6.13 14.89
CA ALA A 128 -2.45 -5.59 14.98
C ALA A 128 -2.46 -4.06 15.11
N THR A 129 -3.25 -3.34 14.30
CA THR A 129 -3.34 -1.88 14.38
C THR A 129 -3.90 -1.37 15.71
N ALA A 130 -4.71 -2.18 16.40
CA ALA A 130 -5.24 -1.82 17.72
C ALA A 130 -4.16 -1.75 18.81
N VAL A 131 -3.04 -2.45 18.65
CA VAL A 131 -1.99 -2.57 19.69
C VAL A 131 -0.59 -2.22 19.21
N CYS A 132 -0.39 -1.89 17.93
CA CYS A 132 0.95 -1.76 17.36
C CYS A 132 1.83 -0.67 17.99
N LEU A 133 1.22 0.38 18.55
CA LEU A 133 1.96 1.42 19.27
C LEU A 133 2.61 0.94 20.59
N ASN A 134 2.26 -0.27 21.06
CA ASN A 134 2.90 -0.89 22.23
C ASN A 134 4.25 -1.56 21.91
N HIS A 135 4.63 -1.66 20.63
CA HIS A 135 5.91 -2.23 20.21
C HIS A 135 6.96 -1.14 19.93
N PRO A 136 8.26 -1.46 20.03
CA PRO A 136 9.32 -0.53 19.68
C PRO A 136 9.27 -0.13 18.19
N ARG A 137 9.54 1.15 17.91
CA ARG A 137 9.69 1.66 16.54
C ARG A 137 11.01 1.21 15.94
N GLY A 138 11.00 0.85 14.65
CA GLY A 138 12.20 0.51 13.89
C GLY A 138 12.97 -0.72 14.38
N ASP A 139 12.35 -1.62 15.15
CA ASP A 139 12.96 -2.89 15.55
C ASP A 139 13.03 -3.85 14.36
N LEU A 140 14.11 -3.75 13.59
CA LEU A 140 14.34 -4.56 12.39
C LEU A 140 14.48 -6.06 12.70
N SER A 141 14.73 -6.46 13.95
CA SER A 141 14.89 -7.87 14.32
C SER A 141 13.62 -8.70 14.08
N VAL A 142 12.45 -8.05 14.00
CA VAL A 142 11.17 -8.70 13.67
C VAL A 142 11.17 -9.34 12.27
N TRP A 143 12.00 -8.86 11.36
CA TRP A 143 12.17 -9.42 10.01
C TRP A 143 13.09 -10.64 9.96
N ASP A 144 13.90 -10.84 10.99
CA ASP A 144 14.88 -11.91 11.13
C ASP A 144 14.30 -13.08 11.96
N TRP A 145 13.07 -13.49 11.64
CA TRP A 145 12.41 -14.59 12.31
C TRP A 145 13.12 -15.93 12.01
N PRO A 146 13.46 -16.74 13.03
CA PRO A 146 14.03 -18.06 12.81
C PRO A 146 13.00 -18.95 12.12
N VAL A 147 13.28 -19.27 10.86
CA VAL A 147 12.48 -20.20 10.08
C VAL A 147 13.17 -21.56 10.12
N ALA A 148 12.59 -22.54 10.80
CA ALA A 148 13.03 -23.93 10.68
C ALA A 148 12.79 -24.38 9.23
N ARG A 149 13.87 -24.77 8.55
CA ARG A 149 13.84 -25.24 7.17
C ARG A 149 13.81 -26.76 7.12
#